data_AF-A0A7K0NHJ5-F1
#
_entry.id   AF-A0A7K0NHJ5-F1
#
_cell.length_a   1.000
_cell.length_b   1.000
_cell.length_c   1.000
_cell.angle_alpha   90.00
_cell.angle_beta   90.00
_cell.angle_gamma   90.00
#
_symmetry.space_group_name_H-M   'P 1'
#
loop_
_entity.id
_entity.type
_entity.pdbx_description
1 polymer ?
#
loop_
_entity_poly.entity_id
_entity_poly.type
_entity_poly.pdbx_seq_one_letter_code
_entity_poly.pdbx_strand_id
1 'polypeptide(L)'
;KAMYNLGVALSVATSVLPQIVKSIGRIQSAKRLRGQKTRGIRAWRGIALPLLEESLERALDLATAMEARGYGYHGKTTKYRVEPFTFIDLVMIASGVYLVLLSATLLSHFGVVVLALFSLVIVASPIAIVKR
;
A
#
# COMPACT_ATOMS: atom_id res chain seq x y z
N LYS A 1 0.69 20.59 3.55
CA LYS A 1 1.82 20.29 2.62
C LYS A 1 2.50 18.96 2.96
N ALA A 2 2.88 18.70 4.22
CA ALA A 2 3.51 17.44 4.63
C ALA A 2 2.70 16.17 4.27
N MET A 3 1.40 16.13 4.60
CA MET A 3 0.53 14.99 4.29
C MET A 3 0.33 14.75 2.78
N TYR A 4 0.33 15.82 1.97
CA TYR A 4 0.24 15.71 0.52
C TYR A 4 1.49 15.06 -0.07
N ASN A 5 2.67 15.55 0.32
CA ASN A 5 3.95 14.99 -0.13
C ASN A 5 4.11 13.52 0.31
N LEU A 6 3.68 13.19 1.53
CA LEU A 6 3.64 11.80 2.02
C LEU A 6 2.69 10.92 1.19
N GLY A 7 1.48 11.41 0.91
CA GLY A 7 0.50 10.68 0.10
C GLY A 7 1.03 10.40 -1.31
N VAL A 8 1.67 11.39 -1.94
CA VAL A 8 2.31 11.22 -3.26
C VAL A 8 3.45 10.20 -3.17
N ALA A 9 4.37 10.34 -2.22
CA ALA A 9 5.47 9.39 -2.04
C ALA A 9 4.98 7.96 -1.81
N LEU A 10 3.96 7.78 -0.98
CA LEU A 10 3.36 6.46 -0.72
C LEU A 10 2.71 5.88 -1.97
N SER A 11 1.91 6.69 -2.69
CA SER A 11 1.24 6.23 -3.92
C SER A 11 2.24 5.78 -4.99
N VAL A 12 3.33 6.52 -5.16
CA VAL A 12 4.43 6.17 -6.07
C VAL A 12 5.11 4.90 -5.59
N ALA A 13 5.48 4.80 -4.30
CA ALA A 13 6.13 3.61 -3.75
C ALA A 13 5.27 2.34 -3.94
N THR A 14 3.96 2.42 -3.68
CA THR A 14 3.03 1.31 -3.90
C THR A 14 2.92 0.91 -5.37
N SER A 15 2.94 1.88 -6.28
CA SER A 15 2.90 1.60 -7.73
C SER A 15 4.19 0.97 -8.28
N VAL A 16 5.34 1.30 -7.68
CA VAL A 16 6.67 0.87 -8.14
C VAL A 16 7.07 -0.49 -7.54
N LEU A 17 6.54 -0.86 -6.37
CA LEU A 17 6.76 -2.15 -5.71
C LEU A 17 6.69 -3.38 -6.64
N PRO A 18 5.61 -3.61 -7.42
CA PRO A 18 5.54 -4.77 -8.31
C PRO A 18 6.62 -4.74 -9.40
N GLN A 19 7.11 -3.56 -9.78
CA GLN A 19 8.17 -3.42 -10.77
C GLN A 19 9.53 -3.82 -10.18
N ILE A 20 9.82 -3.43 -8.92
CA ILE A 20 11.06 -3.81 -8.22
C ILE A 20 11.16 -5.33 -8.09
N VAL A 21 10.06 -6.00 -7.73
CA VAL A 21 10.02 -7.47 -7.63
C VAL A 21 10.41 -8.13 -8.95
N LYS A 22 9.88 -7.62 -10.07
CA LYS A 22 10.21 -8.10 -11.42
C LYS A 22 11.69 -7.86 -11.78
N SER A 23 12.21 -6.66 -11.50
CA SER A 23 13.62 -6.33 -11.77
C SER A 23 14.58 -7.21 -10.97
N ILE A 24 14.27 -7.50 -9.70
CA ILE A 24 15.05 -8.45 -8.90
C ILE A 24 15.07 -9.84 -9.54
N GLY A 25 13.90 -10.34 -9.97
CA GLY A 25 13.80 -11.63 -10.66
C GLY A 25 14.63 -11.67 -11.95
N ARG A 26 14.58 -10.59 -12.75
CA ARG A 26 15.39 -10.43 -13.98
C ARG A 26 16.88 -10.49 -13.69
N ILE A 27 17.35 -9.75 -12.69
CA ILE A 27 18.76 -9.72 -12.29
C ILE A 27 19.22 -11.09 -11.79
N GLN A 28 18.41 -11.76 -10.97
CA GLN A 28 18.73 -13.11 -10.50
C GLN A 28 18.86 -14.12 -11.65
N SER A 29 17.93 -14.08 -12.61
CA SER A 29 17.99 -14.94 -13.80
C SER A 29 19.24 -14.69 -14.63
N ALA A 30 19.60 -13.42 -14.87
CA ALA A 30 20.83 -13.06 -15.59
C ALA A 30 22.09 -13.57 -14.87
N LYS A 31 22.15 -13.46 -13.55
CA LYS A 31 23.27 -13.99 -12.75
C LYS A 31 23.36 -15.51 -12.78
N ARG A 32 22.21 -16.19 -12.76
CA ARG A 32 22.14 -17.65 -12.88
C ARG A 32 22.69 -18.13 -14.24
N LEU A 33 22.35 -17.44 -15.33
CA LEU A 33 22.90 -17.73 -16.67
C LEU A 33 24.42 -17.52 -16.74
N ARG A 34 24.96 -16.59 -15.94
CA ARG A 34 26.41 -16.34 -15.83
C ARG A 34 27.13 -17.30 -14.86
N GLY A 35 26.46 -18.35 -14.36
CA GLY A 35 27.03 -19.32 -13.42
C GLY A 35 27.37 -18.74 -12.04
N GLN A 36 26.89 -17.53 -11.72
CA GLN A 36 27.21 -16.86 -10.47
C GLN A 36 26.32 -17.34 -9.33
N LYS A 37 26.89 -17.50 -8.14
CA LYS A 37 26.11 -17.82 -6.94
C LYS A 37 25.09 -16.71 -6.65
N THR A 38 23.82 -17.08 -6.56
CA THR A 38 22.69 -16.18 -6.29
C THR A 38 22.43 -15.96 -4.79
N ARG A 39 23.07 -16.75 -3.91
CA ARG A 39 22.87 -16.70 -2.45
C ARG A 39 24.11 -16.20 -1.71
N GLY A 40 23.89 -15.49 -0.62
CA GLY A 40 24.92 -14.98 0.30
C GLY A 40 25.14 -13.47 0.24
N ILE A 41 25.80 -12.92 1.27
CA ILE A 41 26.04 -11.48 1.45
C ILE A 41 26.83 -10.88 0.28
N ARG A 42 27.81 -11.63 -0.27
CA ARG A 42 28.59 -11.20 -1.44
C ARG A 42 27.77 -11.18 -2.73
N ALA A 43 26.75 -12.04 -2.84
CA ALA A 43 25.84 -12.06 -3.97
C ALA A 43 24.84 -10.88 -3.94
N TRP A 44 24.50 -10.38 -2.75
CA TRP A 44 23.60 -9.25 -2.57
C TRP A 44 24.11 -7.96 -3.20
N ARG A 45 25.41 -7.63 -3.07
CA ARG A 45 26.02 -6.47 -3.75
C ARG A 45 25.82 -6.51 -5.27
N GLY A 46 25.92 -7.69 -5.87
CA GLY A 46 25.71 -7.88 -7.31
C GLY A 46 24.25 -7.83 -7.76
N ILE A 47 23.29 -7.70 -6.83
CA ILE A 47 21.86 -7.45 -7.14
C ILE A 47 21.51 -6.00 -6.76
N ALA A 48 21.99 -5.54 -5.60
CA ALA A 48 21.71 -4.21 -5.09
C ALA A 48 22.24 -3.11 -6.01
N LEU A 49 23.50 -3.20 -6.48
CA LEU A 49 24.07 -2.17 -7.34
C LEU A 49 23.30 -1.96 -8.66
N PRO A 50 23.04 -2.99 -9.49
CA PRO A 50 22.26 -2.80 -10.71
C PRO A 50 20.79 -2.43 -10.44
N LEU A 51 20.22 -2.87 -9.31
CA LEU A 51 18.87 -2.46 -8.92
C LEU A 51 18.81 -0.98 -8.54
N LEU A 52 19.84 -0.48 -7.85
CA LEU A 52 19.95 0.94 -7.49
C LEU A 52 20.09 1.81 -8.73
N GLU A 53 20.95 1.43 -9.67
CA GLU A 53 21.10 2.09 -10.97
C GLU A 53 19.76 2.15 -11.73
N GLU A 54 19.10 1.01 -11.89
CA GLU A 54 17.79 0.92 -12.56
C GLU A 54 16.70 1.73 -11.82
N SER A 55 16.75 1.81 -10.50
CA SER A 55 15.80 2.59 -9.70
C SER A 55 16.08 4.10 -9.76
N LEU A 56 17.35 4.49 -9.86
CA LEU A 56 17.76 5.89 -9.96
C LEU A 56 17.36 6.48 -11.31
N GLU A 57 17.63 5.75 -12.40
CA GLU A 57 17.23 6.14 -13.76
C GLU A 57 15.71 6.35 -13.83
N ARG A 58 14.92 5.40 -13.33
CA ARG A 58 13.46 5.54 -13.29
C ARG A 58 12.98 6.70 -12.41
N ALA A 59 13.65 6.98 -11.30
CA ALA A 59 13.29 8.10 -10.44
C ALA A 59 13.56 9.45 -11.14
N LEU A 60 14.64 9.55 -11.90
CA LEU A 60 14.97 10.72 -12.72
C LEU A 60 13.97 10.88 -13.87
N ASP A 61 13.64 9.80 -14.58
CA ASP A 61 12.63 9.81 -15.64
C ASP A 61 11.26 10.23 -15.11
N LEU A 62 10.87 9.71 -13.95
CA LEU A 62 9.61 10.09 -13.31
C LEU A 62 9.64 11.57 -12.88
N ALA A 63 10.74 12.04 -12.29
CA ALA A 63 10.88 13.43 -11.86
C ALA A 63 10.80 14.40 -13.04
N THR A 64 11.51 14.13 -14.13
CA THR A 64 11.48 14.93 -15.36
C THR A 64 10.10 14.93 -15.99
N ALA A 65 9.43 13.77 -16.04
CA ALA A 65 8.05 13.68 -16.53
C ALA A 65 7.05 14.43 -15.64
N MET A 66 7.24 14.45 -14.32
CA MET A 66 6.41 15.22 -13.38
C MET A 66 6.62 16.73 -13.58
N GLU A 67 7.86 17.17 -13.73
CA GLU A 67 8.21 18.57 -13.97
C GLU A 67 7.67 19.08 -15.31
N ALA A 68 7.81 18.28 -16.38
CA ALA A 68 7.25 18.60 -17.71
C ALA A 68 5.71 18.75 -17.70
N ARG A 69 5.01 18.05 -16.79
CA ARG A 69 3.57 18.20 -16.57
C ARG A 69 3.20 19.37 -15.65
N GLY A 70 4.18 20.14 -15.17
CA GLY A 70 3.99 21.29 -14.30
C GLY A 70 3.77 20.95 -12.81
N TYR A 71 4.18 19.76 -12.36
CA TYR A 71 4.09 19.38 -10.95
C TYR A 71 4.91 20.35 -10.07
N GLY A 72 4.30 20.88 -9.01
CA GLY A 72 4.95 21.82 -8.09
C GLY A 72 4.97 23.29 -8.55
N TYR A 73 4.59 23.58 -9.81
CA TYR A 73 4.53 24.96 -10.32
C TYR A 73 3.31 25.75 -9.79
N HIS A 74 2.19 25.06 -9.62
CA HIS A 74 0.93 25.67 -9.16
C HIS A 74 0.65 25.32 -7.69
N GLY A 75 0.39 26.35 -6.86
CA GLY A 75 0.14 26.16 -5.41
C GLY A 75 -1.21 25.53 -5.05
N LYS A 76 -2.15 25.45 -6.01
CA LYS A 76 -3.48 24.86 -5.82
C LYS A 76 -3.66 23.69 -6.80
N THR A 77 -3.46 22.47 -6.31
CA THR A 77 -3.69 21.24 -7.08
C THR A 77 -5.11 20.71 -6.83
N THR A 78 -5.82 20.31 -7.88
CA THR A 78 -7.09 19.58 -7.74
C THR A 78 -6.82 18.09 -7.51
N LYS A 79 -7.78 17.39 -6.88
CA LYS A 79 -7.72 15.94 -6.66
C LYS A 79 -8.59 15.25 -7.70
N TYR A 80 -8.00 14.40 -8.54
CA TYR A 80 -8.76 13.64 -9.55
C TYR A 80 -9.61 12.53 -8.93
N ARG A 81 -9.04 11.78 -7.98
CA ARG A 81 -9.75 10.72 -7.25
C ARG A 81 -10.11 11.20 -5.84
N VAL A 82 -11.34 11.66 -5.69
CA VAL A 82 -11.94 11.97 -4.39
C VAL A 82 -12.70 10.74 -3.91
N GLU A 83 -12.47 10.32 -2.69
CA GLU A 83 -13.23 9.23 -2.07
C GLU A 83 -14.38 9.87 -1.28
N PRO A 84 -15.65 9.71 -1.71
CA PRO A 84 -16.78 10.27 -1.00
C PRO A 84 -17.07 9.45 0.25
N PHE A 85 -17.51 10.11 1.32
CA PHE A 85 -18.00 9.43 2.50
C PHE A 85 -19.34 8.78 2.18
N THR A 86 -19.41 7.45 2.27
CA THR A 86 -20.60 6.68 1.92
C THR A 86 -21.42 6.34 3.16
N PHE A 87 -22.70 6.01 2.96
CA PHE A 87 -23.55 5.51 4.04
C PHE A 87 -23.00 4.23 4.68
N ILE A 88 -22.25 3.42 3.92
CA ILE A 88 -21.59 2.21 4.40
C ILE A 88 -20.54 2.57 5.45
N ASP A 89 -19.77 3.65 5.24
CA ASP A 89 -18.78 4.12 6.20
C ASP A 89 -19.45 4.53 7.52
N LEU A 90 -20.61 5.20 7.43
CA LEU A 90 -21.40 5.58 8.60
C LEU A 90 -21.91 4.35 9.36
N VAL A 91 -22.46 3.36 8.66
CA VAL A 91 -22.95 2.10 9.27
C VAL A 91 -21.79 1.30 9.86
N MET A 92 -20.62 1.26 9.22
CA MET A 92 -19.42 0.63 9.75
C MET A 92 -18.93 1.31 11.03
N ILE A 93 -18.89 2.65 11.06
CA ILE A 93 -18.51 3.39 12.27
C ILE A 93 -19.54 3.18 13.38
N ALA A 94 -20.84 3.28 13.07
CA ALA A 94 -21.91 3.11 14.05
C ALA A 94 -21.93 1.70 14.65
N SER A 95 -21.77 0.66 13.82
CA SER A 95 -21.67 -0.72 14.30
C SER A 95 -20.43 -0.95 15.15
N GLY A 96 -19.28 -0.38 14.78
CA GLY A 96 -18.05 -0.44 15.59
C GLY A 96 -18.21 0.22 16.96
N VAL A 97 -18.79 1.42 17.02
CA VAL A 97 -19.06 2.12 18.29
C VAL A 97 -20.05 1.34 19.15
N TYR A 98 -21.10 0.79 18.55
CA TYR A 98 -22.09 -0.04 19.27
C TYR A 98 -21.46 -1.30 19.86
N LEU A 99 -20.56 -1.98 19.13
CA LEU A 99 -19.86 -3.15 19.65
C LEU A 99 -18.89 -2.83 20.78
N VAL A 100 -18.14 -1.73 20.69
CA VAL A 100 -17.25 -1.31 21.79
C VAL A 100 -18.07 -1.05 23.05
N LEU A 101 -19.20 -0.35 22.93
CA LEU A 101 -20.10 -0.08 24.05
C LEU A 101 -20.72 -1.36 24.63
N LEU A 102 -21.20 -2.26 23.76
CA LEU A 102 -21.82 -3.52 24.15
C LEU A 102 -20.80 -4.48 24.81
N SER A 103 -19.55 -4.49 24.33
CA SER A 103 -18.47 -5.32 24.88
C SER A 103 -18.06 -4.90 26.29
N ALA A 104 -18.06 -3.58 26.59
CA ALA A 104 -17.81 -3.06 27.92
C ALA A 104 -18.88 -3.50 28.93
N THR A 105 -20.13 -3.69 28.47
CA THR A 105 -21.25 -4.13 29.31
C THR A 105 -21.39 -5.66 29.44
N LEU A 106 -20.99 -6.45 28.42
CA LEU A 106 -21.15 -7.91 28.39
C LEU A 106 -19.97 -8.70 28.98
N LEU A 107 -18.90 -8.02 29.43
CA LEU A 107 -17.74 -8.62 30.07
C LEU A 107 -18.11 -9.42 31.35
N SER A 108 -19.32 -9.24 31.89
CA SER A 108 -19.76 -9.90 33.11
C SER A 108 -20.21 -11.36 32.95
N HIS A 109 -20.60 -11.86 31.77
CA HIS A 109 -21.16 -13.24 31.67
C HIS A 109 -20.69 -14.12 30.47
N PHE A 110 -20.44 -13.62 29.25
CA PHE A 110 -20.16 -14.50 28.08
C PHE A 110 -19.35 -13.82 26.95
N GLY A 111 -18.39 -12.93 27.29
CA GLY A 111 -17.84 -11.94 26.37
C GLY A 111 -17.09 -12.46 25.12
N VAL A 112 -16.40 -13.61 25.17
CA VAL A 112 -15.41 -13.95 24.14
C VAL A 112 -16.02 -14.57 22.87
N VAL A 113 -17.08 -15.37 22.99
CA VAL A 113 -17.70 -16.10 21.86
C VAL A 113 -18.52 -15.16 20.97
N VAL A 114 -19.21 -14.18 21.57
CA VAL A 114 -19.99 -13.17 20.84
C VAL A 114 -19.06 -12.20 20.09
N LEU A 115 -17.92 -11.84 20.67
CA LEU A 115 -16.90 -11.02 20.00
C LEU A 115 -16.31 -11.71 18.77
N ALA A 116 -16.03 -13.02 18.86
CA ALA A 116 -15.47 -13.79 17.76
C ALA A 116 -16.44 -13.92 16.57
N LEU A 117 -17.72 -14.21 16.82
CA LEU A 117 -18.74 -14.32 15.77
C LEU A 117 -19.03 -12.98 15.07
N PHE A 118 -19.01 -11.86 15.80
CA PHE A 118 -19.36 -10.56 15.21
C PHE A 118 -18.18 -9.85 14.52
N SER A 119 -16.94 -10.05 14.98
CA SER A 119 -15.76 -9.63 14.21
C SER A 119 -15.71 -10.29 12.83
N LEU A 120 -16.16 -11.54 12.72
CA LEU A 120 -16.32 -12.24 11.45
C LEU A 120 -17.33 -11.53 10.52
N VAL A 121 -18.45 -11.02 11.06
CA VAL A 121 -19.50 -10.33 10.28
C VAL A 121 -19.03 -8.96 9.79
N ILE A 122 -18.32 -8.19 10.63
CA ILE A 122 -17.74 -6.89 10.24
C ILE A 122 -16.67 -7.05 9.18
N VAL A 123 -15.86 -8.11 9.24
CA VAL A 123 -14.83 -8.39 8.23
C VAL A 123 -15.44 -8.92 6.93
N ALA A 124 -16.55 -9.66 6.99
CA ALA A 124 -17.23 -10.20 5.81
C ALA A 124 -18.04 -9.16 5.02
N SER A 125 -18.62 -8.17 5.69
CA SER A 125 -19.46 -7.12 5.06
C SER A 125 -18.76 -6.31 3.95
N PRO A 126 -17.51 -5.80 4.11
CA PRO A 126 -16.85 -5.03 3.07
C PRO A 126 -16.43 -5.89 1.85
N ILE A 127 -16.22 -7.20 2.02
CA ILE A 127 -15.84 -8.10 0.91
C ILE A 127 -16.99 -8.34 -0.07
N ALA A 128 -18.25 -8.27 0.40
CA ALA A 128 -19.42 -8.50 -0.44
C ALA A 128 -19.77 -7.31 -1.36
N ILE A 129 -19.37 -6.09 -1.00
CA ILE A 129 -19.77 -4.85 -1.70
C ILE A 129 -18.75 -4.39 -2.75
N VAL A 130 -17.47 -4.76 -2.62
CA VAL A 130 -16.40 -4.36 -3.56
C VAL A 130 -16.46 -5.12 -4.91
N LYS A 131 -17.40 -6.06 -5.09
CA LYS A 131 -17.52 -6.84 -6.33
C LYS A 131 -18.38 -6.20 -7.43
N ARG A 132 -18.67 -4.89 -7.37
CA ARG A 132 -19.31 -4.15 -8.47
C ARG A 132 -18.46 -2.97 -8.92
#